data_AF-A0A5C7PQL5-F1
#
_entry.id   AF-A0A5C7PQL5-F1
#
_cell.length_a   1.000
_cell.length_b   1.000
_cell.length_c   1.000
_cell.angle_alpha   90.00
_cell.angle_beta   90.00
_cell.angle_gamma   90.00
#
_symmetry.space_group_name_H-M   'P 1'
#
loop_
_entity.id
_entity.type
_entity.pdbx_description
1 polymer ?
#
loop_
_entity_poly.entity_id
_entity_poly.type
_entity_poly.pdbx_seq_one_letter_code
_entity_poly.pdbx_strand_id
1 'polypeptide(L)' 'MASLLERSAEFKTLALDYLEPHGISLEDIKTGRDAWAIAHRSGISNLAYQSSRDITDAHIVTVLKRIMPNAVFADKYHY' A
#
# COMPACT_ATOMS: atom_id res chain seq x y z
N MET A 1 -8.64 -7.65 -16.81
CA MET A 1 -8.12 -6.55 -15.99
C MET A 1 -7.32 -7.18 -14.87
N ALA A 2 -6.00 -6.94 -14.80
CA ALA A 2 -5.20 -7.46 -13.70
C ALA A 2 -5.68 -6.80 -12.40
N SER A 3 -6.06 -7.60 -11.41
CA SER A 3 -6.49 -7.09 -10.11
C SER A 3 -5.28 -6.46 -9.41
N LEU A 4 -5.45 -5.38 -8.65
CA LEU A 4 -4.36 -4.85 -7.81
C LEU A 4 -3.77 -5.91 -6.87
N LEU A 5 -4.55 -6.94 -6.54
CA LEU A 5 -4.10 -8.07 -5.75
C LEU A 5 -3.05 -8.91 -6.48
N GLU A 6 -3.08 -9.00 -7.81
CA GLU A 6 -2.03 -9.68 -8.58
C GLU A 6 -0.73 -8.88 -8.56
N ARG A 7 -0.84 -7.54 -8.46
CA ARG A 7 0.30 -6.62 -8.32
C ARG A 7 0.78 -6.47 -6.87
N SER A 8 0.17 -7.16 -5.90
CA SER A 8 0.57 -7.00 -4.49
C SER A 8 2.02 -7.39 -4.23
N ALA A 9 2.57 -8.32 -5.02
CA ALA A 9 3.98 -8.70 -4.94
C ALA A 9 4.90 -7.56 -5.39
N GLU A 10 4.57 -6.88 -6.50
CA GLU A 10 5.30 -5.71 -7.00
C GLU A 10 5.25 -4.56 -6.00
N PHE A 11 4.07 -4.27 -5.44
CA PHE A 11 3.92 -3.23 -4.43
C PHE A 11 4.66 -3.57 -3.13
N LYS A 12 4.74 -4.85 -2.76
CA LYS A 12 5.56 -5.29 -1.63
C LYS A 12 7.03 -4.98 -1.87
N THR A 13 7.56 -5.27 -3.06
CA THR A 13 8.94 -4.94 -3.42
C THR A 13 9.19 -3.43 -3.36
N LEU A 14 8.32 -2.61 -3.95
CA LEU A 14 8.46 -1.14 -3.90
C LEU A 14 8.44 -0.58 -2.46
N ALA A 15 7.59 -1.14 -1.60
CA ALA A 15 7.58 -0.75 -0.20
C ALA A 15 8.87 -1.18 0.52
N LEU A 16 9.40 -2.37 0.23
CA LEU A 16 10.66 -2.85 0.79
C LEU A 16 11.85 -2.00 0.32
N ASP A 17 11.95 -1.70 -0.98
CA ASP A 17 13.00 -0.84 -1.55
C ASP A 17 13.00 0.55 -0.88
N TYR A 18 11.81 1.07 -0.58
CA TYR A 18 11.68 2.34 0.15
C TYR A 18 12.12 2.21 1.62
N LEU A 19 11.83 1.09 2.28
CA LEU A 19 12.08 0.89 3.72
C LEU A 19 13.49 0.38 4.05
N GLU A 20 14.14 -0.31 3.11
CA GLU A 20 15.51 -0.84 3.23
C GLU A 20 16.53 0.23 3.68
N PRO A 21 16.62 1.44 3.08
CA PRO A 21 17.55 2.47 3.53
C PRO A 21 17.20 3.04 4.92
N HIS A 22 15.98 2.83 5.39
CA HIS A 22 15.54 3.25 6.72
C HIS A 22 15.73 2.17 7.79
N GLY A 23 16.05 0.93 7.40
CA GLY A 23 16.14 -0.21 8.31
C GLY A 23 14.81 -0.56 8.99
N ILE A 24 13.69 -0.21 8.37
CA ILE A 24 12.34 -0.43 8.89
C ILE A 24 11.74 -1.64 8.19
N SER A 25 11.02 -2.50 8.92
CA SER A 25 10.31 -3.62 8.31
C SER A 25 8.85 -3.25 8.01
N LEU A 26 8.22 -3.94 7.05
CA LEU A 26 6.78 -3.78 6.78
C LEU A 26 5.91 -4.06 8.02
N GLU A 27 6.41 -4.89 8.93
CA GLU A 27 5.76 -5.25 10.19
C GLU A 27 5.83 -4.14 11.24
N ASP A 28 6.80 -3.22 11.13
CA ASP A 28 6.94 -2.09 12.05
C ASP A 28 5.90 -1.00 11.76
N ILE A 29 5.23 -1.07 10.61
CA ILE A 29 4.20 -0.14 10.19
C ILE A 29 2.90 -0.46 10.91
N LYS A 30 2.63 0.30 11.99
CA LYS A 30 1.46 0.09 12.86
C LYS A 30 0.26 0.94 12.51
N THR A 31 0.46 2.05 11.79
CA THR A 31 -0.61 2.99 11.47
C THR A 31 -0.91 3.02 9.98
N GLY A 32 -2.19 3.16 9.63
CA GLY A 32 -2.61 3.34 8.24
C GLY A 32 -2.09 4.62 7.61
N ARG A 33 -1.79 5.64 8.43
CA ARG A 33 -1.14 6.88 7.98
C ARG A 33 0.28 6.63 7.49
N ASP A 34 1.06 5.85 8.23
CA ASP A 34 2.42 5.47 7.84
C ASP A 34 2.39 4.59 6.59
N ALA A 35 1.47 3.63 6.53
CA ALA A 35 1.27 2.79 5.34
C ALA A 35 0.95 3.62 4.09
N TRP A 36 0.07 4.62 4.20
CA TRP A 36 -0.24 5.55 3.12
C TRP A 36 0.93 6.45 2.74
N ALA A 37 1.71 6.92 3.72
CA ALA A 37 2.90 7.72 3.47
C ALA A 37 3.94 6.91 2.68
N ILE A 38 4.16 5.65 3.06
CA ILE A 38 5.04 4.73 2.33
C ILE A 38 4.50 4.52 0.93
N ALA A 39 3.20 4.23 0.77
CA ALA A 39 2.59 4.00 -0.54
C ALA A 39 2.76 5.18 -1.52
N HIS A 40 2.67 6.41 -1.01
CA HIS A 40 2.93 7.61 -1.82
C HIS A 40 4.40 7.76 -2.17
N ARG A 41 5.29 7.56 -1.19
CA ARG A 41 6.73 7.77 -1.38
C ARG A 41 7.40 6.69 -2.23
N SER A 42 6.91 5.45 -2.15
CA SER A 42 7.37 4.33 -2.97
C SER A 42 6.74 4.29 -4.36
N GLY A 43 5.73 5.14 -4.64
CA GLY A 43 5.05 5.21 -5.93
C GLY A 43 3.93 4.19 -6.12
N ILE A 44 3.61 3.36 -5.11
CA ILE A 44 2.51 2.38 -5.15
C ILE A 44 1.18 3.07 -5.47
N SER A 45 0.87 4.19 -4.80
CA SER A 45 -0.38 4.93 -5.01
C SER A 45 -0.51 5.39 -6.46
N ASN A 46 0.56 5.94 -7.04
CA ASN A 46 0.57 6.40 -8.43
C ASN A 46 0.36 5.23 -9.42
N LEU A 47 1.08 4.11 -9.22
CA LEU A 47 0.92 2.91 -10.04
C LEU A 47 -0.50 2.31 -9.92
N ALA A 48 -1.08 2.35 -8.73
CA ALA A 48 -2.43 1.85 -8.51
C ALA A 48 -3.46 2.68 -9.28
N TYR A 49 -3.42 4.01 -9.19
CA TYR A 49 -4.33 4.89 -9.95
C TYR A 49 -4.14 4.79 -11.46
N GLN A 50 -2.92 4.53 -11.93
CA GLN A 50 -2.66 4.30 -13.36
C GLN A 50 -3.15 2.95 -13.86
N SER A 51 -3.37 1.97 -12.97
CA SER A 51 -3.79 0.62 -13.35
C SER A 51 -5.23 0.56 -13.86
N SER A 52 -6.12 1.37 -13.28
CA SER A 52 -7.50 1.52 -13.73
C SER A 52 -8.13 2.79 -13.15
N ARG A 53 -9.08 3.38 -13.87
CA ARG A 53 -9.85 4.55 -13.41
C ARG A 53 -10.86 4.21 -12.31
N ASP A 54 -11.18 2.92 -12.13
CA ASP A 54 -12.11 2.43 -11.10
C ASP A 54 -11.40 2.17 -9.74
N ILE A 55 -10.10 2.47 -9.68
CA ILE A 55 -9.29 2.29 -8.47
C ILE A 55 -9.62 3.43 -7.52
N THR A 56 -10.16 3.07 -6.37
CA THR A 56 -10.43 3.98 -5.26
C THR A 56 -9.43 3.74 -4.14
N ASP A 57 -9.39 4.67 -3.20
CA ASP A 57 -8.52 4.60 -2.03
C ASP A 57 -8.76 3.32 -1.22
N ALA A 58 -10.00 2.83 -1.16
CA ALA A 58 -10.37 1.58 -0.50
C ALA A 58 -9.68 0.36 -1.13
N HIS A 59 -9.53 0.34 -2.46
CA HIS A 59 -8.82 -0.73 -3.16
C HIS A 59 -7.32 -0.71 -2.81
N ILE A 60 -6.70 0.47 -2.77
CA ILE A 60 -5.29 0.64 -2.38
C ILE A 60 -5.10 0.19 -0.92
N VAL A 61 -5.96 0.66 0.00
CA VAL A 61 -5.92 0.28 1.42
C VAL A 61 -6.04 -1.23 1.60
N THR A 62 -6.88 -1.91 0.82
CA THR A 62 -7.02 -3.37 0.87
C THR A 62 -5.70 -4.07 0.55
N VAL A 63 -4.95 -3.56 -0.43
CA VAL A 63 -3.64 -4.09 -0.79
C VAL A 63 -2.58 -3.74 0.24
N LEU A 64 -2.59 -2.51 0.77
CA LEU A 64 -1.68 -2.09 1.84
C LEU A 64 -1.87 -2.93 3.10
N LYS A 65 -3.11 -3.23 3.51
CA LYS A 65 -3.40 -4.16 4.62
C LYS A 65 -2.82 -5.55 4.39
N ARG A 66 -2.73 -5.99 3.13
CA ARG A 66 -2.17 -7.31 2.78
C ARG A 66 -0.64 -7.33 2.87
N ILE A 67 0.03 -6.25 2.47
CA ILE A 67 1.51 -6.16 2.51
C ILE A 67 2.04 -5.67 3.85
N MET A 68 1.26 -4.89 4.60
CA MET A 68 1.56 -4.34 5.92
C MET A 68 0.47 -4.81 6.91
N PRO A 69 0.55 -6.07 7.39
CA PRO A 69 -0.52 -6.69 8.16
C PRO A 69 -0.76 -6.02 9.53
N ASN A 70 0.25 -5.35 10.08
CA ASN A 70 0.16 -4.66 11.38
C ASN A 70 -0.41 -3.24 11.27
N ALA A 71 -0.62 -2.73 10.06
CA ALA A 71 -1.09 -1.36 9.84
C ALA A 71 -2.60 -1.24 10.10
N VAL A 72 -2.97 -0.48 11.13
CA VAL A 72 -4.37 -0.20 11.47
C VAL A 72 -4.84 1.04 10.73
N PHE A 73 -5.76 0.86 9.78
CA PHE A 73 -6.44 1.94 9.07
C PHE A 73 -7.68 2.34 9.86
N ALA A 74 -7.60 3.45 10.60
CA ALA A 74 -8.70 3.98 11.40
C ALA A 74 -9.78 4.71 10.57
N ASP A 75 -9.48 5.03 9.31
CA ASP A 75 -10.41 5.67 8.39
C ASP A 75 -11.58 4.75 8.01
N LYS A 76 -12.80 5.28 8.18
CA LYS A 76 -14.04 4.66 7.68
C LYS A 76 -14.12 4.85 6.17
N TYR A 77 -13.47 3.99 5.40
CA TYR A 77 -13.66 3.97 3.95
C TYR A 77 -15.03 3.34 3.64
N HIS A 78 -15.93 4.12 3.04
CA HIS A 78 -17.18 3.60 2.48
C HIS A 78 -16.88 2.95 1.12
N TYR A 79 -17.31 1.70 0.97
CA TYR A 79 -17.20 0.88 -0.24
C TYR A 79 -18.37 1.17 -1.18
#